data_AF-A0A536UC36-F1
#
_entry.id   AF-A0A536UC36-F1
#
_cell.length_a   1.000
_cell.length_b   1.000
_cell.length_c   1.000
_cell.angle_alpha   90.00
_cell.angle_beta   90.00
_cell.angle_gamma   90.00
#
_symmetry.space_group_name_H-M   'P 1'
#
loop_
_entity.id
_entity.type
_entity.pdbx_description
1 polymer ?
#
loop_
_entity_poly.entity_id
_entity_poly.type
_entity_poly.pdbx_seq_one_letter_code
_entity_poly.pdbx_strand_id
1 'polypeptide(L)'
;MPTPALNLSPSQFAAAFPFHIVLDSQLRVLQSGSVLRRLRPGLSEGTGLGEHFVVQRPVLQRMDFDAIRQHAKSLFVLQHREGPLRLRGEIVAQDRRLFFLGSPWVTEMADVNRIG
;
A
#
# COMPACT_ATOMS: atom_id res chain seq x y z
N MET A 1 27.30 -12.69 19.92
CA MET A 1 26.90 -13.37 18.66
C MET A 1 25.96 -12.43 17.91
N PRO A 2 26.09 -12.24 16.59
CA PRO A 2 25.09 -11.48 15.86
C PRO A 2 23.74 -12.20 15.99
N THR A 3 22.70 -11.47 16.38
CA THR A 3 21.33 -11.99 16.39
C THR A 3 21.00 -12.48 14.98
N PRO A 4 20.51 -13.72 14.79
CA PRO A 4 20.11 -14.19 13.48
C PRO A 4 19.06 -13.24 12.91
N ALA A 5 19.24 -12.81 11.66
CA ALA A 5 18.30 -11.93 11.00
C ALA A 5 16.96 -12.69 10.83
N LEU A 6 15.89 -12.20 11.48
CA LEU A 6 14.55 -12.74 11.30
C LEU A 6 13.98 -12.19 10.00
N ASN A 7 13.54 -13.06 9.09
CA ASN A 7 12.94 -12.69 7.81
C ASN A 7 11.59 -13.42 7.60
N LEU A 8 10.74 -12.87 6.74
CA LEU A 8 9.50 -13.50 6.31
C LEU A 8 9.71 -14.12 4.92
N SER A 9 9.13 -15.30 4.69
CA SER A 9 8.98 -15.82 3.33
C SER A 9 8.00 -14.93 2.52
N PRO A 10 7.99 -15.01 1.18
CA PRO A 10 7.05 -14.23 0.37
C PRO A 10 5.57 -14.47 0.74
N SER A 11 5.19 -15.70 1.07
CA SER A 11 3.83 -16.02 1.51
C SER A 11 3.51 -15.47 2.90
N GLN A 12 4.46 -15.54 3.83
CA GLN A 12 4.32 -14.94 5.17
C GLN A 12 4.23 -13.42 5.10
N PHE A 13 5.02 -12.77 4.24
CA PHE A 13 4.93 -11.34 3.98
C PHE A 13 3.54 -10.95 3.45
N ALA A 14 3.04 -11.64 2.42
CA ALA A 14 1.73 -11.36 1.84
C ALA A 14 0.59 -11.58 2.85
N ALA A 15 0.72 -12.58 3.72
CA ALA A 15 -0.23 -12.84 4.80
C ALA A 15 -0.15 -11.80 5.93
N ALA A 16 1.05 -11.33 6.29
CA ALA A 16 1.27 -10.31 7.31
C ALA A 16 0.74 -8.93 6.89
N PHE A 17 0.81 -8.62 5.59
CA PHE A 17 0.34 -7.35 5.04
C PHE A 17 -0.72 -7.58 3.96
N PRO A 18 -1.95 -8.01 4.32
CA PRO A 18 -2.97 -8.40 3.35
C PRO A 18 -3.54 -7.24 2.52
N PHE A 19 -3.14 -6.00 2.81
CA PHE A 19 -3.48 -4.78 2.06
C PHE A 19 -2.26 -4.09 1.44
N HIS A 20 -1.11 -4.74 1.37
CA HIS A 20 0.08 -4.13 0.78
C HIS A 20 -0.11 -3.76 -0.69
N ILE A 21 0.69 -2.80 -1.16
CA ILE A 21 0.84 -2.49 -2.58
C ILE A 21 2.34 -2.39 -2.86
N VAL A 22 2.83 -3.15 -3.84
CA VAL A 22 4.19 -3.05 -4.36
C VAL A 22 4.14 -2.31 -5.67
N LEU A 23 5.01 -1.31 -5.84
CA LEU A 23 5.07 -0.44 -7.00
C LEU A 23 6.45 -0.48 -7.65
N ASP A 24 6.50 -0.32 -8.97
CA ASP A 24 7.73 -0.06 -9.71
C ASP A 24 8.14 1.43 -9.67
N SER A 25 9.20 1.79 -10.40
CA SER A 25 9.68 3.17 -10.47
C SER A 25 8.76 4.14 -11.24
N GLN A 26 7.72 3.62 -11.89
CA GLN A 26 6.71 4.36 -12.64
C GLN A 26 5.39 4.40 -11.87
N LEU A 27 5.39 3.96 -10.61
CA LEU A 27 4.23 3.83 -9.74
C LEU A 27 3.15 2.89 -10.31
N ARG A 28 3.54 1.90 -11.11
CA ARG A 28 2.66 0.82 -11.54
C ARG A 28 2.67 -0.31 -10.53
N VAL A 29 1.51 -0.91 -10.30
CA VAL A 29 1.35 -2.02 -9.37
C VAL A 29 2.10 -3.25 -9.87
N LEU A 30 3.04 -3.75 -9.08
CA LEU A 30 3.70 -5.04 -9.27
C LEU A 30 2.99 -6.16 -8.49
N GLN A 31 2.44 -5.84 -7.32
CA GLN A 31 1.79 -6.80 -6.45
C GLN A 31 0.83 -6.09 -5.50
N SER A 32 -0.30 -6.71 -5.17
CA SER A 32 -1.22 -6.23 -4.15
C SER A 32 -1.62 -7.34 -3.18
N GLY A 33 -1.91 -6.98 -1.94
CA GLY A 33 -2.38 -7.93 -0.92
C GLY A 33 -3.72 -8.56 -1.30
N SER A 34 -3.94 -9.81 -0.87
CA SER A 34 -5.10 -10.61 -1.26
C SER A 34 -6.43 -9.97 -0.87
N VAL A 35 -6.51 -9.35 0.32
CA VAL A 35 -7.73 -8.69 0.79
C VAL A 35 -7.98 -7.40 0.02
N LEU A 36 -6.95 -6.60 -0.24
CA LEU A 36 -7.09 -5.39 -1.05
C LEU A 36 -7.56 -5.71 -2.47
N ARG A 37 -7.01 -6.77 -3.08
CA ARG A 37 -7.41 -7.23 -4.42
C ARG A 37 -8.87 -7.68 -4.48
N ARG A 38 -9.37 -8.33 -3.42
CA ARG A 38 -10.78 -8.70 -3.29
C ARG A 38 -11.69 -7.47 -3.16
N LEU A 39 -11.26 -6.47 -2.39
CA LEU A 39 -12.01 -5.22 -2.21
C LEU A 39 -11.98 -4.32 -3.44
N ARG A 40 -10.90 -4.36 -4.22
CA ARG A 40 -10.66 -3.54 -5.42
C ARG A 40 -10.07 -4.39 -6.56
N PRO A 41 -10.91 -5.15 -7.28
CA PRO A 41 -10.46 -6.00 -8.38
C PRO A 41 -9.77 -5.23 -9.52
N GLY A 42 -10.08 -3.94 -9.69
CA GLY A 42 -9.45 -3.08 -10.69
C GLY A 42 -7.98 -2.72 -10.39
N LEU A 43 -7.50 -2.91 -9.14
CA LEU A 43 -6.10 -2.70 -8.76
C LEU A 43 -5.26 -3.93 -9.18
N SER A 44 -5.13 -4.12 -10.48
CA SER A 44 -4.39 -5.21 -11.10
C SER A 44 -2.93 -4.84 -11.37
N GLU A 45 -2.11 -5.85 -11.68
CA GLU A 45 -0.71 -5.63 -12.06
C GLU A 45 -0.62 -4.75 -13.32
N GLY A 46 0.30 -3.79 -13.31
CA GLY A 46 0.53 -2.84 -14.39
C GLY A 46 -0.30 -1.56 -14.31
N THR A 47 -1.38 -1.49 -13.53
CA THR A 47 -2.16 -0.25 -13.39
C THR A 47 -1.42 0.80 -12.56
N GLY A 48 -1.65 2.08 -12.84
CA GLY A 48 -1.01 3.17 -12.11
C GLY A 48 -1.63 3.35 -10.72
N LEU A 49 -0.81 3.53 -9.68
CA LEU A 49 -1.30 3.86 -8.34
C LEU A 49 -2.23 5.09 -8.38
N GLY A 50 -1.85 6.09 -9.16
CA GLY A 50 -2.60 7.34 -9.32
C GLY A 50 -3.96 7.18 -10.01
N GLU A 51 -4.22 6.06 -10.69
CA GLU A 51 -5.52 5.74 -11.29
C GLU A 51 -6.54 5.30 -10.24
N HIS A 52 -6.08 4.71 -9.13
CA HIS A 52 -6.93 4.14 -8.08
C HIS A 52 -6.91 4.94 -6.77
N PHE A 53 -5.77 5.57 -6.44
CA PHE A 53 -5.56 6.22 -5.17
C PHE A 53 -5.05 7.65 -5.32
N VAL A 54 -5.39 8.48 -4.34
CA VAL A 54 -4.79 9.79 -4.09
C VAL A 54 -4.01 9.71 -2.78
N VAL A 55 -2.80 10.25 -2.77
CA VAL A 55 -2.02 10.41 -1.54
C VAL A 55 -2.56 11.63 -0.80
N GLN A 56 -3.27 11.40 0.31
CA GLN A 56 -3.76 12.48 1.18
C GLN A 56 -2.67 12.98 2.14
N ARG A 57 -1.80 12.08 2.58
CA ARG A 57 -0.65 12.39 3.44
C ARG A 57 0.53 11.50 3.03
N PRO A 58 1.76 12.03 3.08
CA PRO A 58 2.10 13.45 3.18
C PRO A 58 1.63 14.24 1.95
N VAL A 59 1.64 15.57 2.02
CA VAL A 59 1.35 16.41 0.85
C VAL A 59 2.56 16.32 -0.09
N LEU A 60 2.36 15.71 -1.25
CA LEU A 60 3.39 15.58 -2.28
C LEU A 60 3.27 16.72 -3.28
N GLN A 61 4.40 17.31 -3.68
CA GLN A 61 4.42 18.29 -4.78
C GLN A 61 4.08 17.65 -6.13
N ARG A 62 4.48 16.39 -6.31
CA ARG A 62 4.21 15.57 -7.49
C ARG A 62 4.08 14.11 -7.07
N MET A 63 3.20 13.36 -7.74
CA MET A 63 2.99 11.95 -7.46
C MET A 63 3.93 11.10 -8.32
N ASP A 64 5.19 10.99 -7.89
CA ASP A 64 6.19 10.13 -8.52
C ASP A 64 7.02 9.34 -7.50
N PHE A 65 7.85 8.44 -8.01
CA PHE A 65 8.67 7.54 -7.19
C PHE A 65 9.60 8.30 -6.24
N ASP A 66 10.30 9.32 -6.72
CA ASP A 66 11.27 10.06 -5.91
C ASP A 66 10.59 10.85 -4.80
N ALA A 67 9.47 11.51 -5.10
CA ALA A 67 8.69 12.23 -4.10
C ALA A 67 8.19 11.29 -3.00
N ILE A 68 7.62 10.13 -3.36
CA ILE A 68 7.15 9.14 -2.37
C ILE A 68 8.33 8.60 -1.55
N ARG A 69 9.45 8.26 -2.21
CA ARG A 69 10.66 7.73 -1.57
C ARG A 69 11.28 8.71 -0.56
N GLN A 70 11.32 10.00 -0.88
CA GLN A 70 11.82 11.04 0.03
C GLN A 70 11.04 11.10 1.34
N HIS A 71 9.77 10.69 1.30
CA HIS A 71 8.89 10.63 2.46
C HIS A 71 8.75 9.23 3.08
N ALA A 72 9.57 8.24 2.71
CA ALA A 72 9.41 6.85 3.19
C ALA A 72 9.34 6.69 4.73
N LYS A 73 9.92 7.63 5.50
CA LYS A 73 9.85 7.66 6.98
C LYS A 73 8.57 8.29 7.54
N SER A 74 7.68 8.77 6.68
CA SER A 74 6.44 9.44 7.06
C SER A 74 5.26 8.47 6.93
N LEU A 75 4.19 8.77 7.68
CA LEU A 75 2.92 8.08 7.51
C LEU A 75 2.29 8.44 6.17
N PHE A 76 1.93 7.41 5.41
CA PHE A 76 1.13 7.54 4.20
C PHE A 76 -0.35 7.27 4.47
N VAL A 77 -1.20 8.12 3.90
CA VAL A 77 -2.65 7.92 3.83
C VAL A 77 -3.06 7.96 2.38
N LEU A 78 -3.54 6.81 1.87
CA LEU A 78 -4.06 6.65 0.52
C LEU A 78 -5.58 6.64 0.57
N GLN A 79 -6.22 7.52 -0.19
CA GLN A 79 -7.67 7.53 -0.38
C GLN A 79 -7.98 6.88 -1.73
N HIS A 80 -8.80 5.83 -1.73
CA HIS A 80 -9.31 5.27 -2.98
C HIS A 80 -10.18 6.33 -3.66
N ARG A 81 -10.02 6.50 -4.98
CA ARG A 81 -10.79 7.51 -5.74
C ARG A 81 -12.27 7.21 -5.77
N GLU A 82 -12.63 5.94 -5.82
CA GLU A 82 -14.02 5.49 -5.87
C GLU A 82 -14.45 4.88 -4.54
N GLY A 83 -15.13 5.69 -3.72
CA GLY A 83 -15.69 5.25 -2.44
C GLY A 83 -14.79 5.47 -1.22
N PRO A 84 -15.21 4.97 -0.04
CA PRO A 84 -14.70 5.45 1.25
C PRO A 84 -13.40 4.78 1.71
N LEU A 85 -12.87 3.81 0.94
CA LEU A 85 -11.68 3.06 1.35
C LEU A 85 -10.48 3.99 1.52
N ARG A 86 -9.98 4.05 2.76
CA ARG A 86 -8.71 4.69 3.10
C ARG A 86 -7.75 3.65 3.61
N LEU A 87 -6.50 3.71 3.15
CA LEU A 87 -5.41 2.90 3.66
C LEU A 87 -4.42 3.81 4.38
N ARG A 88 -3.99 3.40 5.56
CA ARG A 88 -2.97 4.07 6.35
C ARG A 88 -1.80 3.11 6.56
N GLY A 89 -0.58 3.58 6.29
CA GLY A 89 0.59 2.72 6.36
C GLY A 89 1.88 3.48 6.13
N GLU A 90 2.95 2.73 5.92
CA GLU A 90 4.29 3.24 5.66
C GLU A 90 4.74 2.82 4.26
N ILE A 91 5.74 3.52 3.73
CA ILE A 91 6.41 3.14 2.50
C ILE A 91 7.80 2.62 2.85
N VAL A 92 8.07 1.37 2.51
CA VAL A 92 9.43 0.81 2.53
C VAL A 92 9.98 0.84 1.11
N ALA A 93 11.06 1.59 0.90
CA ALA A 93 11.76 1.61 -0.37
C ALA A 93 12.85 0.53 -0.38
N GLN A 94 12.84 -0.31 -1.40
CA GLN A 94 13.87 -1.33 -1.62
C GLN A 94 14.23 -1.33 -3.11
N ASP A 95 15.50 -1.05 -3.42
CA ASP A 95 15.98 -0.86 -4.79
C ASP A 95 15.13 0.16 -5.56
N ARG A 96 14.53 -0.27 -6.69
CA ARG A 96 13.62 0.52 -7.53
C ARG A 96 12.15 0.18 -7.29
N ARG A 97 11.81 -0.24 -6.08
CA ARG A 97 10.46 -0.63 -5.68
C ARG A 97 10.03 0.08 -4.42
N LEU A 98 8.73 0.36 -4.34
CA LEU A 98 8.08 0.88 -3.15
C LEU A 98 7.09 -0.14 -2.64
N PHE A 99 7.17 -0.43 -1.35
CA PHE A 99 6.24 -1.30 -0.65
C PHE A 99 5.40 -0.43 0.27
N PHE A 100 4.16 -0.19 -0.10
CA PHE A 100 3.18 0.35 0.83
C PHE A 100 2.72 -0.78 1.75
N LEU A 101 3.04 -0.65 3.03
CA LEU A 101 2.66 -1.58 4.08
C LEU A 101 1.65 -0.89 4.98
N GLY A 102 0.37 -1.14 4.73
CA GLY A 102 -0.71 -0.46 5.42
C GLY A 102 -1.94 -1.32 5.65
N SER A 103 -2.90 -0.71 6.32
CA SER A 103 -4.18 -1.32 6.69
C SER A 103 -5.31 -0.32 6.46
N PRO A 104 -6.57 -0.79 6.32
CA PRO A 104 -7.72 0.09 6.25
C PRO A 104 -7.81 1.03 7.45
N TRP A 105 -7.98 2.31 7.19
CA TRP A 105 -8.26 3.28 8.23
C TRP A 105 -9.75 3.27 8.54
N VAL A 106 -10.12 2.49 9.55
CA VAL A 106 -11.48 2.45 10.08
C VAL A 106 -11.69 3.68 10.94
N THR A 107 -12.45 4.65 10.44
CA THR A 107 -12.90 5.80 11.25
C THR A 107 -14.32 5.65 11.75
N GLU A 108 -15.08 4.68 11.25
CA GLU A 108 -16.43 4.39 11.71
C GLU A 108 -16.59 2.89 11.88
N MET A 109 -17.07 2.49 13.06
CA MET A 109 -17.50 1.14 13.43
C MET A 109 -18.71 0.70 12.57
N ALA A 110 -18.57 0.62 11.25
CA ALA A 110 -19.64 0.26 10.33
C ALA A 110 -19.05 -0.33 9.04
N ASP A 111 -18.61 -1.59 9.10
CA ASP A 111 -18.65 -2.58 8.00
C ASP A 111 -17.84 -3.86 8.31
N VAL A 112 -17.60 -4.18 9.59
CA VAL A 112 -17.09 -5.52 9.98
C VAL A 112 -18.09 -6.64 9.63
N ASN A 113 -19.36 -6.30 9.35
CA ASN A 113 -20.42 -7.27 9.03
C ASN A 113 -20.78 -7.39 7.54
N ARG A 114 -20.03 -6.79 6.61
CA ARG A 114 -20.39 -6.81 5.17
C ARG A 114 -19.24 -7.25 4.25
N ILE A 115 -18.46 -8.23 4.72
CA ILE A 115 -17.42 -8.91 3.92
C ILE A 115 -17.44 -10.43 4.18
N GLY A 116 -18.59 -10.95 4.62
CA GLY A 116 -18.91 -12.38 4.71
C GLY A 116 -19.94 -12.76 3.67
#